data_AF-A0AAW4FK89-F1
#
_entry.id   AF-A0AAW4FK89-F1
#
_cell.length_a   1.000
_cell.length_b   1.000
_cell.length_c   1.000
_cell.angle_alpha   90.00
_cell.angle_beta   90.00
_cell.angle_gamma   90.00
#
_symmetry.space_group_name_H-M   'P 1'
#
loop_
_entity.id
_entity.type
_entity.pdbx_description
1 polymer ?
#
loop_
_entity_poly.entity_id
_entity_poly.type
_entity_poly.pdbx_seq_one_letter_code
_entity_poly.pdbx_strand_id
1 'polypeptide(L)'
;MTIDDARRVYRVLRKLTACGIDYAVTGGIALEAALGTNLGRRRALNDIDVVISGFEGLPAILGREFLISHAHPHRPVGKLILQLVDPSERVRIDIFGAYGGTLERARTALVDDLPVKTVALQDIACRIASEMMCFSRGDTVPPKCADDHERAKQIVDIDLVEKAWEDHRRPIDPLTYAGATVQITDALERRTGKLEKQSYSTDADAICPHCRNTLHFTVESPKSILPILGYC
;
A
#
# COMPACT_ATOMS: atom_id res chain seq x y z
N MET A 1 -3.44 13.19 -8.61
CA MET A 1 -3.03 12.62 -9.90
C MET A 1 -3.49 13.54 -11.02
N THR A 2 -2.94 13.39 -12.22
CA THR A 2 -3.51 14.01 -13.43
C THR A 2 -4.74 13.22 -13.89
N ILE A 3 -5.57 13.79 -14.78
CA ILE A 3 -6.70 13.06 -15.37
C ILE A 3 -6.22 11.79 -16.12
N ASP A 4 -5.06 11.88 -16.77
CA ASP A 4 -4.49 10.73 -17.49
C ASP A 4 -4.02 9.64 -16.53
N ASP A 5 -3.44 10.01 -15.39
CA ASP A 5 -3.11 9.05 -14.33
C ASP A 5 -4.36 8.39 -13.75
N ALA A 6 -5.45 9.12 -13.53
CA ALA A 6 -6.72 8.54 -13.07
C ALA A 6 -7.27 7.52 -14.06
N ARG A 7 -7.20 7.83 -15.35
CA ARG A 7 -7.59 6.89 -16.43
C ARG A 7 -6.68 5.66 -16.46
N ARG A 8 -5.37 5.82 -16.25
CA ARG A 8 -4.41 4.70 -16.14
C ARG A 8 -4.76 3.80 -14.95
N VAL A 9 -4.98 4.38 -13.77
CA VAL A 9 -5.44 3.64 -12.57
C VAL A 9 -6.69 2.85 -12.90
N TYR A 10 -7.70 3.49 -13.48
CA TYR A 10 -8.96 2.83 -13.82
C TYR A 10 -8.78 1.65 -14.78
N ARG A 11 -7.97 1.79 -15.83
CA ARG A 11 -7.70 0.70 -16.77
C ARG A 11 -7.01 -0.48 -16.09
N VAL A 12 -6.02 -0.22 -15.23
CA VAL A 12 -5.35 -1.27 -14.46
C VAL A 12 -6.33 -1.96 -13.50
N LEU A 13 -7.13 -1.20 -12.75
CA LEU A 13 -8.12 -1.73 -11.82
C LEU A 13 -9.20 -2.57 -12.53
N ARG A 14 -9.66 -2.13 -13.70
CA ARG A 14 -10.58 -2.94 -14.54
C ARG A 14 -9.94 -4.23 -15.01
N LYS A 15 -8.67 -4.19 -15.42
CA LYS A 15 -7.93 -5.38 -15.85
C LYS A 15 -7.74 -6.37 -14.70
N LEU A 16 -7.41 -5.88 -13.49
CA LEU A 16 -7.40 -6.68 -12.27
C LEU A 16 -8.77 -7.34 -12.02
N THR A 17 -9.85 -6.56 -12.08
CA THR A 17 -11.21 -7.08 -11.92
C THR A 17 -11.55 -8.16 -12.95
N ALA A 18 -11.17 -7.96 -14.22
CA ALA A 18 -11.35 -8.94 -15.29
C ALA A 18 -10.56 -10.24 -15.07
N CYS A 19 -9.46 -10.17 -14.31
CA CYS A 19 -8.70 -11.34 -13.86
C CYS A 19 -9.39 -12.10 -12.71
N GLY A 20 -10.50 -11.59 -12.16
CA GLY A 20 -11.27 -12.25 -11.10
C GLY A 20 -10.72 -12.03 -9.68
N ILE A 21 -9.89 -11.01 -9.47
CA ILE A 21 -9.37 -10.69 -8.14
C ILE A 21 -10.41 -9.89 -7.33
N ASP A 22 -10.68 -10.31 -6.09
CA ASP A 22 -11.40 -9.48 -5.12
C ASP A 22 -10.39 -8.73 -4.26
N TYR A 23 -10.41 -7.40 -4.36
CA TYR A 23 -9.43 -6.53 -3.74
C TYR A 23 -10.03 -5.25 -3.21
N ALA A 24 -9.29 -4.57 -2.33
CA ALA A 24 -9.53 -3.20 -1.95
C ALA A 24 -8.27 -2.36 -2.21
N VAL A 25 -8.40 -1.21 -2.88
CA VAL A 25 -7.29 -0.26 -3.08
C VAL A 25 -6.88 0.34 -1.74
N THR A 26 -5.58 0.48 -1.50
CA THR A 26 -5.01 1.06 -0.28
C THR A 26 -3.97 2.13 -0.63
N GLY A 27 -3.13 2.50 0.36
CA GLY A 27 -1.99 3.37 0.15
C GLY A 27 -2.39 4.80 -0.23
N GLY A 28 -1.57 5.44 -1.05
CA GLY A 28 -1.74 6.85 -1.40
C GLY A 28 -3.07 7.13 -2.11
N ILE A 29 -3.49 6.26 -3.04
CA ILE A 29 -4.73 6.47 -3.80
C ILE A 29 -5.95 6.47 -2.87
N ALA A 30 -6.04 5.48 -1.98
CA ALA A 30 -7.16 5.39 -1.04
C ALA A 30 -7.13 6.51 0.02
N LEU A 31 -5.94 6.89 0.49
CA LEU A 31 -5.78 8.00 1.42
C LEU A 31 -6.25 9.32 0.82
N GLU A 32 -5.78 9.68 -0.38
CA GLU A 32 -6.14 10.96 -1.00
C GLU A 32 -7.65 11.00 -1.34
N ALA A 33 -8.24 9.87 -1.73
CA ALA A 33 -9.69 9.76 -1.94
C ALA A 33 -10.48 9.98 -0.62
N ALA A 34 -9.99 9.45 0.50
CA ALA A 34 -10.63 9.62 1.80
C ALA A 34 -10.46 11.04 2.38
N LEU A 35 -9.33 11.70 2.11
CA LEU A 35 -9.06 13.07 2.54
C LEU A 35 -9.88 14.13 1.77
N GLY A 36 -10.38 13.77 0.58
CA GLY A 36 -11.21 14.64 -0.25
C GLY A 36 -10.53 15.95 -0.65
N THR A 37 -11.31 16.95 -1.06
CA THR A 37 -10.78 18.23 -1.57
C THR A 37 -10.14 19.12 -0.49
N ASN A 38 -10.43 18.86 0.79
CA ASN A 38 -10.00 19.73 1.89
C ASN A 38 -8.58 19.43 2.35
N LEU A 39 -8.22 18.15 2.46
CA LEU A 39 -6.91 17.70 2.96
C LEU A 39 -6.14 16.86 1.93
N GLY A 40 -6.83 16.38 0.89
CA GLY A 40 -6.24 15.57 -0.16
C GLY A 40 -5.39 16.40 -1.11
N ARG A 41 -4.43 15.75 -1.75
CA ARG A 41 -3.45 16.37 -2.62
C ARG A 41 -3.31 15.61 -3.92
N ARG A 42 -3.01 16.34 -5.00
CA ARG A 42 -2.61 15.69 -6.25
C ARG A 42 -1.18 15.18 -6.13
N ARG A 43 -1.04 13.85 -6.21
CA ARG A 43 0.26 13.16 -6.30
C ARG A 43 0.44 12.53 -7.67
N ALA A 44 1.69 12.40 -8.10
CA ALA A 44 2.04 11.60 -9.27
C ALA A 44 1.73 10.13 -9.00
N LEU A 45 1.26 9.42 -10.02
CA LEU A 45 1.06 7.98 -9.96
C LEU A 45 2.41 7.27 -10.10
N ASN A 46 2.84 6.57 -9.04
CA ASN A 46 4.03 5.73 -9.08
C ASN A 46 3.64 4.26 -9.13
N ASP A 47 2.70 3.88 -8.27
CA ASP A 47 2.24 2.53 -8.02
C ASP A 47 0.75 2.52 -7.64
N ILE A 48 0.16 1.33 -7.68
CA ILE A 48 -1.18 1.04 -7.17
C ILE A 48 -1.05 0.00 -6.08
N ASP A 49 -1.40 0.36 -4.86
CA ASP A 49 -1.45 -0.58 -3.74
C ASP A 49 -2.84 -1.21 -3.62
N VAL A 50 -2.92 -2.54 -3.50
CA VAL A 50 -4.16 -3.25 -3.24
C VAL A 50 -4.00 -4.29 -2.12
N VAL A 51 -5.08 -4.57 -1.42
CA VAL A 51 -5.16 -5.61 -0.40
C VAL A 51 -6.10 -6.71 -0.87
N ILE A 52 -5.71 -7.96 -0.68
CA ILE A 52 -6.53 -9.16 -0.92
C ILE A 52 -6.46 -10.10 0.28
N SER A 53 -7.30 -11.14 0.34
CA SER A 53 -7.34 -12.06 1.48
C SER A 53 -5.99 -12.76 1.74
N GLY A 54 -5.31 -13.21 0.69
CA GLY A 54 -4.01 -13.86 0.78
C GLY A 54 -3.51 -14.41 -0.55
N PHE A 55 -2.31 -14.98 -0.56
CA PHE A 55 -1.66 -15.45 -1.80
C PHE A 55 -2.41 -16.63 -2.45
N GLU A 56 -2.96 -17.55 -1.66
CA GLU A 56 -3.68 -18.73 -2.16
C GLU A 56 -4.94 -18.39 -2.96
N GLY A 57 -5.50 -17.18 -2.76
CA GLY A 57 -6.66 -16.69 -3.49
C GLY A 57 -6.34 -16.02 -4.82
N LEU A 58 -5.07 -15.95 -5.23
CA LEU A 58 -4.67 -15.24 -6.46
C LEU A 58 -5.06 -16.04 -7.72
N PRO A 59 -5.83 -15.44 -8.65
CA PRO A 59 -6.16 -16.07 -9.92
C PRO A 59 -4.92 -16.32 -10.79
N ALA A 60 -4.80 -17.53 -11.33
CA ALA A 60 -3.68 -17.91 -12.20
C ALA A 60 -3.55 -17.04 -13.46
N ILE A 61 -4.65 -16.43 -13.92
CA ILE A 61 -4.66 -15.54 -15.09
C ILE A 61 -3.80 -14.29 -14.87
N LEU A 62 -3.57 -13.86 -13.63
CA LEU A 62 -2.68 -12.72 -13.34
C LEU A 62 -1.25 -12.95 -13.86
N GLY A 63 -0.75 -14.19 -13.79
CA GLY A 63 0.58 -14.53 -14.32
C GLY A 63 0.67 -14.55 -15.85
N ARG A 64 -0.47 -14.44 -16.56
CA ARG A 64 -0.52 -14.31 -18.02
C ARG A 64 -0.73 -12.87 -18.46
N GLU A 65 -1.47 -12.10 -17.67
CA GLU A 65 -1.88 -10.73 -18.00
C GLU A 65 -0.87 -9.66 -17.55
N PHE A 66 0.02 -10.00 -16.61
CA PHE A 66 0.99 -9.08 -16.01
C PHE A 66 2.37 -9.70 -15.94
N LEU A 67 3.39 -8.84 -15.91
CA LEU A 67 4.74 -9.26 -15.54
C LEU A 67 4.84 -9.35 -14.02
N ILE A 68 5.45 -10.42 -13.50
CA ILE A 68 5.58 -10.62 -12.05
C ILE A 68 6.94 -10.11 -11.59
N SER A 69 6.98 -8.98 -10.90
CA SER A 69 8.21 -8.43 -10.33
C SER A 69 8.61 -9.12 -9.02
N HIS A 70 7.63 -9.46 -8.19
CA HIS A 70 7.84 -10.23 -6.97
C HIS A 70 6.69 -11.22 -6.73
N ALA A 71 7.03 -12.40 -6.24
CA ALA A 71 6.07 -13.40 -5.76
C ALA A 71 6.53 -13.97 -4.43
N HIS A 72 5.79 -13.69 -3.36
CA HIS A 72 6.15 -14.01 -1.99
C HIS A 72 5.08 -14.87 -1.30
N PRO A 73 4.92 -16.15 -1.70
CA PRO A 73 3.84 -17.02 -1.21
C PRO A 73 3.86 -17.26 0.31
N HIS A 74 5.01 -17.10 0.95
CA HIS A 74 5.21 -17.41 2.38
C HIS A 74 5.42 -16.19 3.26
N ARG A 75 5.14 -14.98 2.75
CA ARG A 75 5.26 -13.78 3.58
C ARG A 75 4.11 -13.72 4.60
N PRO A 76 4.39 -13.19 5.81
CA PRO A 76 3.33 -12.98 6.80
C PRO A 76 2.20 -12.09 6.26
N VAL A 77 1.01 -12.23 6.85
CA VAL A 77 -0.13 -11.35 6.63
C VAL A 77 0.23 -9.86 6.76
N GLY A 78 -0.43 -9.00 5.99
CA GLY A 78 -0.13 -7.55 5.97
C GLY A 78 1.18 -7.17 5.25
N LYS A 79 1.90 -8.12 4.64
CA LYS A 79 3.10 -7.85 3.82
C LYS A 79 2.80 -8.03 2.34
N LEU A 80 3.71 -7.52 1.50
CA LEU A 80 3.68 -7.70 0.06
C LEU A 80 3.76 -9.19 -0.28
N ILE A 81 2.76 -9.69 -0.98
CA ILE A 81 2.62 -11.09 -1.40
C ILE A 81 2.83 -11.27 -2.90
N LEU A 82 2.49 -10.27 -3.71
CA LEU A 82 2.73 -10.26 -5.15
C LEU A 82 2.97 -8.82 -5.60
N GLN A 83 3.91 -8.60 -6.52
CA GLN A 83 4.08 -7.32 -7.21
C GLN A 83 3.96 -7.56 -8.70
N LEU A 84 3.00 -6.89 -9.32
CA LEU A 84 2.73 -6.96 -10.74
C LEU A 84 3.26 -5.70 -11.43
N VAL A 85 3.54 -5.82 -12.72
CA VAL A 85 3.77 -4.70 -13.61
C VAL A 85 2.85 -4.85 -14.81
N ASP A 86 2.06 -3.81 -15.06
CA ASP A 86 1.32 -3.68 -16.31
C ASP A 86 2.21 -3.00 -17.36
N PRO A 87 2.66 -3.72 -18.40
CA PRO A 87 3.57 -3.14 -19.40
C PRO A 87 2.88 -2.13 -20.32
N SER A 88 1.57 -2.22 -20.51
CA SER A 88 0.81 -1.30 -21.36
C SER A 88 0.61 0.04 -20.65
N GLU A 89 0.27 -0.01 -19.36
CA GLU A 89 0.04 1.20 -18.57
C GLU A 89 1.32 1.73 -17.92
N ARG A 90 2.40 0.94 -17.90
CA ARG A 90 3.68 1.25 -17.24
C ARG A 90 3.48 1.58 -15.77
N VAL A 91 2.74 0.74 -15.07
CA VAL A 91 2.38 0.91 -13.67
C VAL A 91 2.73 -0.35 -12.89
N ARG A 92 3.30 -0.15 -11.70
CA ARG A 92 3.50 -1.19 -10.71
C ARG A 92 2.24 -1.35 -9.86
N ILE A 93 1.87 -2.60 -9.56
CA ILE A 93 0.80 -2.92 -8.63
C ILE A 93 1.37 -3.74 -7.48
N ASP A 94 1.27 -3.21 -6.28
CA ASP A 94 1.71 -3.86 -5.05
C ASP A 94 0.51 -4.53 -4.38
N ILE A 95 0.52 -5.87 -4.31
CA ILE A 95 -0.54 -6.67 -3.70
C ILE A 95 -0.10 -7.13 -2.32
N PHE A 96 -0.87 -6.73 -1.32
CA PHE A 96 -0.66 -7.08 0.08
C PHE A 96 -1.70 -8.09 0.55
N GLY A 97 -1.27 -9.03 1.40
CA GLY A 97 -2.21 -9.87 2.13
C GLY A 97 -2.93 -9.04 3.19
N ALA A 98 -4.23 -9.25 3.35
CA ALA A 98 -5.05 -8.58 4.33
C ALA A 98 -4.57 -8.90 5.75
N TYR A 99 -4.82 -7.96 6.65
CA TYR A 99 -4.52 -8.10 8.05
C TYR A 99 -5.78 -7.79 8.86
N GLY A 100 -6.13 -8.66 9.81
CA GLY A 100 -7.33 -8.50 10.63
C GLY A 100 -8.59 -8.30 9.79
N GLY A 101 -9.49 -7.41 10.23
CA GLY A 101 -10.75 -7.08 9.55
C GLY A 101 -10.63 -6.09 8.39
N THR A 102 -9.45 -5.83 7.83
CA THR A 102 -9.22 -4.77 6.82
C THR A 102 -10.18 -4.86 5.62
N LEU A 103 -10.42 -6.06 5.09
CA LEU A 103 -11.30 -6.23 3.92
C LEU A 103 -12.79 -6.11 4.27
N GLU A 104 -13.19 -6.47 5.48
CA GLU A 104 -14.57 -6.35 5.96
C GLU A 104 -14.97 -4.88 6.14
N ARG A 105 -14.00 -4.02 6.47
CA ARG A 105 -14.18 -2.58 6.60
C ARG A 105 -14.02 -1.82 5.29
N ALA A 106 -13.62 -2.48 4.20
CA ALA A 106 -13.47 -1.84 2.91
C ALA A 106 -14.79 -1.22 2.43
N ARG A 107 -14.70 -0.06 1.78
CA ARG A 107 -15.85 0.75 1.36
C ARG A 107 -15.65 1.30 -0.04
N THR A 108 -16.73 1.64 -0.72
CA THR A 108 -16.61 2.33 -2.01
C THR A 108 -16.26 3.80 -1.77
N ALA A 109 -15.23 4.28 -2.45
CA ALA A 109 -14.87 5.70 -2.52
C ALA A 109 -14.76 6.14 -3.98
N LEU A 110 -14.80 7.45 -4.23
CA LEU A 110 -14.58 8.01 -5.56
C LEU A 110 -13.11 8.39 -5.73
N VAL A 111 -12.48 7.89 -6.79
CA VAL A 111 -11.15 8.30 -7.25
C VAL A 111 -11.33 9.03 -8.58
N ASP A 112 -11.26 10.36 -8.58
CA ASP A 112 -11.60 11.20 -9.76
C ASP A 112 -12.94 10.75 -10.41
N ASP A 113 -14.01 10.75 -9.62
CA ASP A 113 -15.38 10.34 -9.98
C ASP A 113 -15.60 8.85 -10.29
N LEU A 114 -14.56 8.03 -10.20
CA LEU A 114 -14.67 6.59 -10.45
C LEU A 114 -14.89 5.83 -9.15
N PRO A 115 -15.96 5.01 -9.05
CA PRO A 115 -16.23 4.22 -7.85
C PRO A 115 -15.22 3.08 -7.74
N VAL A 116 -14.49 3.04 -6.65
CA VAL A 116 -13.45 2.04 -6.37
C VAL A 116 -13.64 1.52 -4.95
N LYS A 117 -13.56 0.19 -4.75
CA LYS A 117 -13.49 -0.42 -3.41
C LYS A 117 -12.13 -0.07 -2.81
N THR A 118 -12.13 0.71 -1.73
CA THR A 118 -10.94 1.16 -1.01
C THR A 118 -10.94 0.64 0.42
N VAL A 119 -9.74 0.46 0.98
CA VAL A 119 -9.55 0.22 2.41
C VAL A 119 -10.08 1.42 3.20
N ALA A 120 -10.72 1.17 4.34
CA ALA A 120 -11.22 2.23 5.21
C ALA A 120 -10.10 3.19 5.64
N LEU A 121 -10.45 4.47 5.83
CA LEU A 121 -9.50 5.47 6.32
C LEU A 121 -8.88 5.05 7.66
N GLN A 122 -9.64 4.41 8.54
CA GLN A 122 -9.19 3.93 9.83
C GLN A 122 -8.02 2.95 9.68
N ASP A 123 -8.17 1.94 8.83
CA ASP A 123 -7.11 0.96 8.54
C ASP A 123 -5.87 1.61 7.92
N ILE A 124 -6.06 2.58 7.02
CA ILE A 124 -4.97 3.34 6.42
C ILE A 124 -4.24 4.16 7.50
N ALA A 125 -4.97 4.87 8.36
CA ALA A 125 -4.43 5.67 9.44
C ALA A 125 -3.66 4.82 10.47
N CYS A 126 -4.22 3.67 10.84
CA CYS A 126 -3.57 2.69 11.72
C CYS A 126 -2.30 2.10 11.09
N ARG A 127 -2.32 1.78 9.80
CA ARG A 127 -1.12 1.27 9.11
C ARG A 127 -0.01 2.29 9.06
N ILE A 128 -0.35 3.56 8.78
CA ILE A 128 0.63 4.66 8.79
C ILE A 128 1.17 4.88 10.22
N ALA A 129 0.30 4.86 11.24
CA ALA A 129 0.72 4.99 12.64
C ALA A 129 1.64 3.84 13.07
N SER A 130 1.34 2.59 12.70
CA SER A 130 2.19 1.42 12.96
C SER A 130 3.58 1.55 12.33
N GLU A 131 3.66 2.16 11.13
CA GLU A 131 4.95 2.50 10.50
C GLU A 131 5.65 3.63 11.27
N MET A 132 4.94 4.69 11.66
CA MET A 132 5.48 5.79 12.46
C MET A 132 5.92 5.35 13.86
N MET A 133 5.36 4.30 14.43
CA MET A 133 5.87 3.72 15.67
C MET A 133 7.30 3.16 15.50
N CYS A 134 7.72 2.76 14.30
CA CYS A 134 9.13 2.43 14.02
C CYS A 134 10.02 3.65 14.21
N PHE A 135 9.59 4.82 13.74
CA PHE A 135 10.30 6.07 13.96
C PHE A 135 10.46 6.40 15.46
N SER A 136 9.41 6.18 16.27
CA SER A 136 9.49 6.34 17.72
C SER A 136 10.47 5.39 18.41
N ARG A 137 10.88 4.30 17.75
CA ARG A 137 11.92 3.37 18.22
C ARG A 137 13.32 3.67 17.69
N GLY A 138 13.47 4.71 16.86
CA GLY A 138 14.74 5.10 16.27
C GLY A 138 14.98 4.55 14.85
N ASP A 139 14.00 3.87 14.26
CA ASP A 139 14.11 3.33 12.91
C ASP A 139 14.01 4.43 11.83
N THR A 140 14.41 4.07 10.61
CA THR A 140 14.21 4.90 9.42
C THR A 140 12.82 4.64 8.83
N VAL A 141 12.05 5.70 8.57
CA VAL A 141 10.75 5.63 7.88
C VAL A 141 10.68 6.62 6.72
N PRO A 142 9.83 6.38 5.70
CA PRO A 142 9.63 7.33 4.61
C PRO A 142 9.08 8.68 5.12
N PRO A 143 9.58 9.84 4.65
CA PRO A 143 9.10 11.16 5.05
C PRO A 143 7.60 11.34 4.85
N LYS A 144 7.01 10.69 3.84
CA LYS A 144 5.58 10.73 3.58
C LYS A 144 4.74 10.23 4.75
N CYS A 145 5.25 9.30 5.56
CA CYS A 145 4.50 8.71 6.66
C CYS A 145 4.13 9.74 7.74
N ALA A 146 5.02 10.69 8.05
CA ALA A 146 4.73 11.73 9.04
C ALA A 146 3.62 12.67 8.57
N ASP A 147 3.69 13.13 7.32
CA ASP A 147 2.70 14.03 6.72
C ASP A 147 1.36 13.33 6.40
N ASP A 148 1.41 12.07 5.95
CA ASP A 148 0.22 11.24 5.75
C ASP A 148 -0.48 10.95 7.10
N HIS A 149 0.28 10.73 8.19
CA HIS A 149 -0.26 10.53 9.54
C HIS A 149 -0.96 11.80 10.06
N GLU A 150 -0.28 12.95 9.95
CA GLU A 150 -0.81 14.25 10.39
C GLU A 150 -2.13 14.60 9.70
N ARG A 151 -2.25 14.27 8.41
CA ARG A 151 -3.50 14.49 7.66
C ARG A 151 -4.58 13.49 8.03
N ALA A 152 -4.24 12.21 8.13
CA ALA A 152 -5.22 11.17 8.42
C ALA A 152 -5.86 11.36 9.81
N LYS A 153 -5.07 11.71 10.84
CA LYS A 153 -5.58 11.87 12.21
C LYS A 153 -6.58 13.03 12.36
N GLN A 154 -6.61 14.01 11.44
CA GLN A 154 -7.52 15.15 11.52
C GLN A 154 -8.97 14.79 11.21
N ILE A 155 -9.21 13.71 10.48
CA ILE A 155 -10.54 13.34 9.97
C ILE A 155 -10.94 11.91 10.29
N VAL A 156 -10.07 11.14 10.96
CA VAL A 156 -10.39 9.79 11.34
C VAL A 156 -11.42 9.80 12.48
N ASP A 157 -12.43 8.94 12.35
CA ASP A 157 -13.36 8.66 13.45
C ASP A 157 -12.62 7.89 14.55
N ILE A 158 -12.59 8.46 15.76
CA ILE A 158 -11.80 7.93 16.88
C ILE A 158 -12.33 6.57 17.37
N ASP A 159 -13.64 6.37 17.38
CA ASP A 159 -14.21 5.11 17.88
C ASP A 159 -13.94 3.97 16.89
N LEU A 160 -14.01 4.27 15.60
CA LEU A 160 -13.73 3.29 14.55
C LEU A 160 -12.23 3.00 14.39
N VAL A 161 -11.35 4.00 14.60
CA VAL A 161 -9.90 3.81 14.44
C VAL A 161 -9.31 2.98 15.58
N GLU A 162 -9.83 3.09 16.79
CA GLU A 162 -9.36 2.27 17.92
C GLU A 162 -9.60 0.78 17.66
N LYS A 163 -10.76 0.43 17.09
CA LYS A 163 -11.05 -0.96 16.68
C LYS A 163 -10.10 -1.43 15.57
N ALA A 164 -9.81 -0.60 14.58
CA ALA A 164 -8.85 -0.95 13.54
C ALA A 164 -7.42 -1.05 14.10
N TRP A 165 -7.07 -0.26 15.12
CA TRP A 165 -5.74 -0.24 15.70
C TRP A 165 -5.38 -1.55 16.39
N GLU A 166 -6.34 -2.23 17.02
CA GLU A 166 -6.13 -3.57 17.58
C GLU A 166 -5.56 -4.56 16.57
N ASP A 167 -5.97 -4.45 15.31
CA ASP A 167 -5.40 -5.23 14.22
C ASP A 167 -3.97 -4.73 13.90
N HIS A 168 -3.78 -3.45 13.55
CA HIS A 168 -2.51 -3.00 12.96
C HIS A 168 -1.34 -2.80 13.94
N ARG A 169 -1.61 -2.74 15.25
CA ARG A 169 -0.58 -2.51 16.26
C ARG A 169 0.31 -3.72 16.46
N ARG A 170 1.59 -3.49 16.72
CA ARG A 170 2.47 -4.55 17.23
C ARG A 170 2.21 -4.74 18.72
N PRO A 171 2.56 -5.91 19.30
CA PRO A 171 2.44 -6.13 20.74
C PRO A 171 3.19 -5.11 21.61
N ILE A 172 4.27 -4.53 21.07
CA ILE A 172 5.08 -3.51 21.74
C ILE A 172 4.55 -2.07 21.59
N ASP A 173 3.60 -1.86 20.68
CA ASP A 173 3.03 -0.53 20.43
C ASP A 173 1.95 -0.20 21.48
N PRO A 174 1.59 1.08 21.66
CA PRO A 174 0.53 1.47 22.58
C PRO A 174 -0.79 0.74 22.34
N LEU A 175 -1.54 0.49 23.42
CA LEU A 175 -2.82 -0.23 23.33
C LEU A 175 -3.87 0.54 22.53
N THR A 176 -3.77 1.87 22.48
CA THR A 176 -4.73 2.75 21.79
C THR A 176 -4.06 3.55 20.68
N TYR A 177 -4.83 3.86 19.64
CA TYR A 177 -4.43 4.73 18.54
C TYR A 177 -4.11 6.14 19.03
N ALA A 178 -4.91 6.65 19.98
CA ALA A 178 -4.63 7.92 20.64
C ALA A 178 -3.26 7.91 21.35
N GLY A 179 -2.94 6.83 22.06
CA GLY A 179 -1.65 6.67 22.73
C GLY A 179 -0.48 6.58 21.74
N ALA A 180 -0.67 5.89 20.61
CA ALA A 180 0.31 5.85 19.53
C ALA A 180 0.54 7.25 18.93
N THR A 181 -0.52 8.01 18.70
CA THR A 181 -0.45 9.36 18.14
C THR A 181 0.36 10.30 19.03
N VAL A 182 0.15 10.27 20.36
CA VAL A 182 0.96 11.05 21.31
C VAL A 182 2.44 10.66 21.23
N GLN A 183 2.76 9.37 21.23
CA GLN A 183 4.15 8.91 21.14
C GLN A 183 4.82 9.24 19.79
N ILE A 184 4.06 9.26 18.71
CA ILE A 184 4.56 9.67 17.39
C ILE A 184 4.89 11.16 17.39
N THR A 185 4.01 12.00 17.95
CA THR A 185 4.27 13.45 18.08
C THR A 185 5.51 13.73 18.92
N ASP A 186 5.63 13.12 20.11
CA ASP A 186 6.81 13.26 20.97
C ASP A 186 8.10 12.83 20.27
N ALA A 187 8.05 11.73 19.52
CA ALA A 187 9.21 11.24 18.78
C ALA A 187 9.63 12.18 17.65
N LEU A 188 8.66 12.77 16.92
CA LEU A 188 8.93 13.74 15.86
C LEU A 188 9.60 14.99 16.42
N GLU A 189 9.14 15.50 17.57
CA GLU A 189 9.75 16.64 18.26
C GLU A 189 11.19 16.34 18.70
N ARG A 190 11.41 15.14 19.26
CA ARG A 190 12.72 14.68 19.73
C ARG A 190 13.63 14.17 18.62
N ARG A 191 13.12 14.03 17.38
CA ARG A 191 13.80 13.43 16.23
C ARG A 191 14.40 12.06 16.55
N THR A 192 13.60 11.20 17.19
CA THR A 192 14.06 9.89 17.67
C THR A 192 14.53 8.99 16.53
N GLY A 193 13.79 8.93 15.42
CA GLY A 193 14.14 8.17 14.22
C GLY A 193 14.67 9.04 13.07
N LYS A 194 14.74 8.44 11.88
CA LYS A 194 15.18 9.13 10.65
C LYS A 194 14.08 9.14 9.60
N LEU A 195 13.78 10.31 9.05
CA LEU A 195 12.93 10.43 7.87
C LEU A 195 13.82 10.39 6.62
N GLU A 196 13.79 9.30 5.88
CA GLU A 196 14.64 9.11 4.71
C GLU A 196 13.84 8.58 3.52
N LYS A 197 14.04 9.22 2.36
CA LYS A 197 13.35 8.81 1.13
C LYS A 197 13.83 7.42 0.72
N GLN A 198 12.94 6.43 0.83
CA GLN A 198 13.18 5.13 0.22
C GLN A 198 13.12 5.28 -1.30
N SER A 199 14.23 5.01 -1.96
CA SER A 199 14.30 4.90 -3.41
C SER A 199 13.86 3.49 -3.81
N TYR A 200 13.09 3.40 -4.89
CA TYR A 200 12.84 2.11 -5.53
C TYR A 200 14.18 1.54 -6.00
N SER A 201 14.41 0.24 -5.75
CA SER A 201 15.64 -0.39 -6.19
C SER A 201 15.68 -0.47 -7.71
N THR A 202 16.68 0.13 -8.32
CA THR A 202 16.99 0.02 -9.75
C THR A 202 18.18 -0.92 -10.00
N ASP A 203 18.57 -1.70 -8.99
CA ASP A 203 19.60 -2.72 -9.13
C ASP A 203 19.03 -3.87 -9.96
N ALA A 204 19.50 -3.96 -11.21
CA ALA A 204 19.05 -4.95 -12.17
C ALA A 204 19.53 -6.37 -11.86
N ASP A 205 20.49 -6.52 -10.95
CA ASP A 205 21.05 -7.79 -10.50
C ASP A 205 20.57 -8.18 -9.10
N ALA A 206 19.75 -7.35 -8.45
CA ALA A 206 19.22 -7.63 -7.13
C ALA A 206 18.35 -8.90 -7.11
N ILE A 207 18.70 -9.82 -6.20
CA ILE A 207 17.93 -11.04 -5.95
C ILE A 207 17.14 -10.86 -4.66
N CYS A 208 15.80 -10.90 -4.75
CA CYS A 208 14.95 -10.91 -3.57
C CYS A 208 14.96 -12.29 -2.91
N PRO A 209 15.39 -12.43 -1.64
CA PRO A 209 15.45 -13.73 -0.96
C PRO A 209 14.07 -14.35 -0.69
N HIS A 210 13.01 -13.54 -0.77
CA HIS A 210 11.63 -13.97 -0.56
C HIS A 210 10.92 -14.44 -1.84
N CYS A 211 11.46 -14.11 -3.02
CA CYS A 211 10.85 -14.49 -4.30
C CYS A 211 10.86 -15.99 -4.50
N ARG A 212 9.71 -16.57 -4.86
CA ARG A 212 9.59 -17.97 -5.24
C ARG A 212 8.72 -18.09 -6.49
N ASN A 213 9.23 -18.78 -7.49
CA ASN A 213 8.41 -19.19 -8.63
C ASN A 213 7.38 -20.22 -8.15
N THR A 214 6.17 -20.10 -8.66
CA THR A 214 5.07 -21.04 -8.42
C THR A 214 4.57 -21.58 -9.76
N LEU A 215 3.57 -22.45 -9.74
CA LEU A 215 2.96 -22.96 -10.97
C LEU A 215 2.39 -21.86 -11.88
N HIS A 216 1.92 -20.76 -11.29
CA HIS A 216 1.21 -19.70 -12.00
C HIS A 216 1.94 -18.35 -12.01
N PHE A 217 2.93 -18.17 -11.15
CA PHE A 217 3.65 -16.92 -10.99
C PHE A 217 5.15 -17.17 -11.11
N THR A 218 5.69 -16.82 -12.27
CA THR A 218 7.13 -16.84 -12.56
C THR A 218 7.66 -15.43 -12.45
N VAL A 219 8.63 -15.21 -11.56
CA VAL A 219 9.25 -13.90 -11.36
C VAL A 219 10.11 -13.54 -12.56
N GLU A 220 9.83 -12.38 -13.12
CA GLU A 220 10.57 -11.78 -14.23
C GLU A 220 11.87 -11.14 -13.75
N SER A 221 12.85 -11.08 -14.63
CA SER A 221 14.12 -10.41 -14.34
C SER A 221 13.89 -8.90 -14.16
N PRO A 222 14.53 -8.26 -13.15
CA PRO A 222 14.54 -6.80 -13.04
C PRO A 222 14.99 -6.10 -14.34
N LYS A 223 15.89 -6.73 -15.11
CA LYS A 223 16.36 -6.23 -16.43
C LYS A 223 15.22 -6.06 -17.45
N SER A 224 14.17 -6.86 -17.35
CA SER A 224 13.00 -6.76 -18.22
C SER A 224 11.99 -5.72 -17.70
N ILE A 225 11.88 -5.57 -16.38
CA ILE A 225 10.88 -4.72 -15.73
C ILE A 225 11.31 -3.25 -15.66
N LEU A 226 12.55 -2.98 -15.29
CA LEU A 226 13.03 -1.62 -15.04
C LEU A 226 12.83 -0.67 -16.24
N PRO A 227 13.16 -1.07 -17.49
CA PRO A 227 12.93 -0.23 -18.67
C PRO A 227 11.45 0.11 -18.92
N ILE A 228 10.55 -0.83 -18.62
CA ILE A 228 9.09 -0.65 -18.78
C ILE A 228 8.59 0.43 -17.82
N LEU A 229 9.11 0.42 -16.59
CA LEU A 229 8.79 1.41 -15.56
C LEU A 229 9.53 2.76 -15.76
N GLY A 230 10.36 2.87 -16.79
CA GLY A 230 11.10 4.09 -17.13
C GLY A 230 12.40 4.27 -16.36
N TYR A 231 12.96 3.20 -15.80
CA TYR A 231 14.30 3.19 -15.20
C TYR A 231 15.34 2.71 -16.23
N CYS A 232 16.52 3.34 -16.22
CA CYS A 232 17.65 3.02 -17.11
C CYS A 232 18.50 1.88 -16.56
#